data_AF-F3UYA0-F1
#
_entry.id   AF-F3UYA0-F1
#
_cell.length_a   1.000
_cell.length_b   1.000
_cell.length_c   1.000
_cell.angle_alpha   90.00
_cell.angle_beta   90.00
_cell.angle_gamma   90.00
#
_symmetry.space_group_name_H-M   'P 1'
#
loop_
_entity.id
_entity.type
_entity.pdbx_description
1 polymer ?
#
loop_
_entity_poly.entity_id
_entity_poly.type
_entity_poly.pdbx_seq_one_letter_code
_entity_poly.pdbx_strand_id
1 'polypeptide(L)'
;MTEKQVRKIAKHKAKMYEINPVTANFGLDYAKKDPEHYVLEYLKEYGGFAPEPSKQDLISINRRYIDELHASLRISSGDKKISLREELVRTSAQTALLQAEVYEQEIKDKLASAKSKVEEHISELSNAAHTLAHNLSSGEVEDLLSELTLSKAWNGGTAASTLASASAYTTKMTEIAGNLNKAADNIVAIDQKGVQIFTNK
;
A
#
# COMPACT_ATOMS: atom_id res chain seq x y z
N MET A 1 3.11 16.94 7.70
CA MET A 1 3.50 15.55 7.95
C MET A 1 2.28 14.72 8.32
N THR A 2 2.30 13.41 8.07
CA THR A 2 1.23 12.51 8.52
C THR A 2 1.33 12.24 10.02
N GLU A 3 0.25 11.79 10.64
CA GLU A 3 0.25 11.46 12.07
C GLU A 3 1.33 10.42 12.41
N LYS A 4 1.47 9.35 11.60
CA LYS A 4 2.49 8.33 11.84
C LYS A 4 3.90 8.91 11.78
N GLN A 5 4.16 9.81 10.84
CA GLN A 5 5.46 10.48 10.73
C GLN A 5 5.74 11.35 11.96
N VAL A 6 4.77 12.17 12.39
CA VAL A 6 4.91 13.05 13.56
C VAL A 6 5.16 12.20 14.81
N ARG A 7 4.36 11.15 15.02
CA ARG A 7 4.51 10.25 16.17
C ARG A 7 5.84 9.50 16.16
N LYS A 8 6.37 9.12 14.99
CA LYS A 8 7.71 8.50 14.88
C LYS A 8 8.81 9.47 15.32
N ILE A 9 8.77 10.71 14.86
CA ILE A 9 9.74 11.75 15.27
C ILE A 9 9.59 12.05 16.75
N ALA A 10 8.36 12.20 17.24
CA ALA A 10 8.07 12.46 18.65
C ALA A 10 8.64 11.37 19.57
N LYS A 11 8.45 10.09 19.23
CA LYS A 11 9.05 8.96 19.95
C LYS A 11 10.58 9.03 19.98
N HIS A 12 11.19 9.40 18.85
CA HIS A 12 12.64 9.53 18.76
C HIS A 12 13.15 10.69 19.63
N LYS A 13 12.53 11.88 19.53
CA LYS A 13 12.85 13.05 20.35
C LYS A 13 12.73 12.75 21.85
N ALA A 14 11.62 12.15 22.27
CA ALA A 14 11.39 11.77 23.66
C ALA A 14 12.44 10.79 24.20
N LYS A 15 12.86 9.82 23.37
CA LYS A 15 13.93 8.87 23.72
C LYS A 15 15.29 9.55 23.87
N MET A 16 15.60 10.50 23.00
CA MET A 16 16.88 11.23 22.99
C MET A 16 16.95 12.37 24.00
N TYR A 17 15.81 12.77 24.58
CA TYR A 17 15.78 13.87 25.54
C TYR A 17 16.52 13.49 26.82
N GLU A 18 17.51 14.28 27.23
CA GLU A 18 18.20 14.13 28.51
C GLU A 18 17.62 15.11 29.52
N ILE A 19 17.34 14.61 30.74
CA ILE A 19 16.78 15.44 31.80
C ILE A 19 17.85 16.41 32.27
N ASN A 20 17.56 17.70 32.15
CA ASN A 20 18.34 18.77 32.73
C ASN A 20 18.04 18.85 34.25
N PRO A 21 19.04 18.61 35.11
CA PRO A 21 18.86 18.54 36.56
C PRO A 21 18.39 19.86 37.19
N VAL A 22 18.59 21.00 36.52
CA VAL A 22 18.14 22.32 37.00
C VAL A 22 16.64 22.50 36.80
N THR A 23 16.08 21.99 35.70
CA THR A 23 14.65 22.08 35.36
C THR A 23 13.84 20.87 35.85
N ALA A 24 14.50 19.76 36.18
CA ALA A 24 13.88 18.55 36.71
C ALA A 24 13.06 18.81 37.98
N ASN A 25 13.56 19.68 38.87
CA ASN A 25 12.89 20.04 40.13
C ASN A 25 11.52 20.73 39.95
N PHE A 26 11.24 21.24 38.75
CA PHE A 26 9.97 21.89 38.42
C PHE A 26 9.00 20.95 37.68
N GLY A 27 9.34 19.67 37.48
CA GLY A 27 8.50 18.68 36.81
C GLY A 27 8.32 18.88 35.30
N LEU A 28 8.73 20.03 34.76
CA LEU A 28 8.60 20.41 33.35
C LEU A 28 9.38 19.51 32.38
N ASP A 29 10.44 18.87 32.88
CA ASP A 29 11.36 18.08 32.07
C ASP A 29 10.90 16.64 31.84
N TYR A 30 10.06 16.12 32.74
CA TYR A 30 9.49 14.78 32.59
C TYR A 30 8.44 14.74 31.48
N ALA A 31 7.75 15.85 31.21
CA ALA A 31 6.82 15.95 30.08
C ALA A 31 7.53 15.74 28.73
N LYS A 32 8.81 16.14 28.62
CA LYS A 32 9.62 15.97 27.40
C LYS A 32 10.13 14.54 27.18
N LYS A 33 9.93 13.64 28.14
CA LYS A 33 10.12 12.20 27.98
C LYS A 33 8.88 11.50 27.42
N ASP A 34 7.73 12.17 27.40
CA ASP A 34 6.51 11.68 26.76
C ASP A 34 6.51 12.09 25.28
N PRO A 35 6.42 11.13 24.33
CA PRO A 35 6.22 11.45 22.92
C PRO A 35 5.02 12.38 22.67
N GLU A 36 3.95 12.31 23.47
CA GLU A 36 2.74 13.11 23.23
C GLU A 36 3.01 14.61 23.38
N HIS A 37 3.98 15.01 24.20
CA HIS A 37 4.44 16.40 24.30
C HIS A 37 4.85 16.97 22.93
N TYR A 38 5.65 16.25 22.16
CA TYR A 38 6.10 16.69 20.84
C TYR A 38 5.03 16.59 19.76
N VAL A 39 4.04 15.70 19.94
CA VAL A 39 2.87 15.65 19.05
C VAL A 39 2.00 16.89 19.26
N LEU A 40 1.77 17.29 20.51
CA LEU A 40 1.02 18.50 20.85
C LEU A 40 1.74 19.77 20.41
N GLU A 41 3.07 19.85 20.57
CA GLU A 41 3.88 20.96 20.02
C GLU A 41 3.71 21.06 18.50
N TYR A 42 3.79 19.93 17.78
CA TYR A 42 3.57 19.92 16.34
C TYR A 42 2.17 20.42 15.97
N LEU A 43 1.12 19.93 16.64
CA LEU A 43 -0.26 20.35 16.38
C LEU A 43 -0.46 21.85 16.65
N LYS A 44 0.20 22.39 17.67
CA LYS A 44 0.16 23.82 18.00
C LYS A 44 0.86 24.68 16.94
N GLU A 45 1.99 24.23 16.41
CA GLU A 45 2.82 25.02 15.48
C GLU A 45 2.35 24.88 14.01
N TYR A 46 1.93 23.68 13.60
CA TYR A 46 1.66 23.34 12.20
C TYR A 46 0.19 22.99 11.92
N GLY A 47 -0.65 22.86 12.94
CA GLY A 47 -2.06 22.45 12.79
C GLY A 47 -2.23 20.95 12.56
N GLY A 48 -3.33 20.58 11.91
CA GLY A 48 -3.73 19.17 11.72
C GLY A 48 -2.74 18.33 10.91
N PHE A 49 -2.85 17.01 11.04
CA PHE A 49 -2.03 16.07 10.27
C PHE A 49 -2.45 16.03 8.80
N ALA A 50 -1.46 15.86 7.92
CA ALA A 50 -1.75 15.51 6.53
C ALA A 50 -2.32 14.08 6.48
N PRO A 51 -3.23 13.77 5.53
CA PRO A 51 -3.71 12.41 5.34
C PRO A 51 -2.55 11.47 4.99
N GLU A 52 -2.65 10.21 5.41
CA GLU A 52 -1.74 9.17 4.95
C GLU A 52 -1.91 8.98 3.43
N PRO A 53 -0.81 8.95 2.64
CA PRO A 53 -0.91 8.73 1.21
C PRO A 53 -1.52 7.36 0.92
N SER A 54 -2.42 7.30 -0.06
CA SER A 54 -2.95 6.04 -0.56
C SER A 54 -1.83 5.22 -1.23
N LYS A 55 -2.06 3.93 -1.47
CA LYS A 55 -1.11 3.12 -2.24
C LYS A 55 -0.88 3.68 -3.65
N GLN A 56 -1.89 4.30 -4.26
CA GLN A 56 -1.75 4.97 -5.55
C GLN A 56 -0.93 6.26 -5.47
N ASP A 57 -1.08 7.03 -4.38
CA ASP A 57 -0.22 8.18 -4.13
C ASP A 57 1.23 7.74 -3.96
N LEU A 58 1.47 6.66 -3.20
CA LEU A 58 2.80 6.08 -3.02
C LEU A 58 3.41 5.60 -4.33
N ILE A 59 2.64 4.93 -5.20
CA ILE A 59 3.11 4.53 -6.54
C ILE A 59 3.50 5.76 -7.36
N SER A 60 2.68 6.82 -7.34
CA SER A 60 2.92 8.05 -8.08
C SER A 60 4.17 8.79 -7.57
N ILE A 61 4.32 8.87 -6.25
CA ILE A 61 5.49 9.43 -5.59
C ILE A 61 6.74 8.63 -5.96
N ASN A 62 6.69 7.30 -5.88
CA ASN A 62 7.84 6.46 -6.20
C ASN A 62 8.24 6.55 -7.67
N ARG A 63 7.29 6.62 -8.61
CA ARG A 63 7.58 6.78 -10.04
C ARG A 63 8.31 8.10 -10.30
N ARG A 64 7.82 9.20 -9.74
CA ARG A 64 8.52 10.50 -9.81
C ARG A 64 9.93 10.41 -9.19
N TYR A 65 10.04 9.74 -8.05
CA TYR A 65 11.34 9.58 -7.38
C TYR A 65 12.32 8.73 -8.19
N ILE A 66 11.84 7.68 -8.87
CA ILE A 66 12.64 6.90 -9.83
C ILE A 66 13.19 7.79 -10.95
N ASP A 67 12.38 8.69 -11.50
CA ASP A 67 12.83 9.64 -12.52
C ASP A 67 13.91 10.60 -11.98
N GLU A 68 13.73 11.10 -10.76
CA GLU A 68 14.70 11.96 -10.06
C GLU A 68 16.03 11.21 -9.79
N LEU A 69 15.96 9.94 -9.40
CA LEU A 69 17.12 9.08 -9.21
C LEU A 69 17.85 8.85 -10.54
N HIS A 70 17.13 8.61 -11.63
CA HIS A 70 17.71 8.51 -12.97
C HIS A 70 18.42 9.80 -13.39
N ALA A 71 17.81 10.96 -13.16
CA ALA A 71 18.43 12.25 -13.45
C ALA A 71 19.71 12.46 -12.61
N SER A 72 19.66 12.16 -11.32
CA SER A 72 20.78 12.27 -10.39
C SER A 72 21.95 11.34 -10.78
N LEU A 73 21.63 10.13 -11.23
CA LEU A 73 22.63 9.14 -11.66
C LEU A 73 23.49 9.61 -12.83
N ARG A 74 22.93 10.42 -13.75
CA ARG A 74 23.65 10.92 -14.93
C ARG A 74 24.83 11.82 -14.58
N ILE A 75 24.71 12.60 -13.52
CA ILE A 75 25.72 13.57 -13.09
C ILE A 75 26.56 13.08 -11.90
N SER A 76 26.19 11.95 -11.30
CA SER A 76 26.90 11.39 -10.14
C SER A 76 28.14 10.57 -10.52
N SER A 77 29.10 10.53 -9.60
CA SER A 77 30.34 9.75 -9.68
C SER A 77 30.69 9.11 -8.33
N GLY A 78 31.61 8.14 -8.33
CA GLY A 78 32.11 7.47 -7.13
C GLY A 78 31.00 6.86 -6.26
N ASP A 79 31.19 6.90 -4.95
CA ASP A 79 30.30 6.30 -3.94
C ASP A 79 28.86 6.80 -4.06
N LYS A 80 28.66 8.08 -4.39
CA LYS A 80 27.32 8.65 -4.58
C LYS A 80 26.57 7.94 -5.70
N LYS A 81 27.27 7.54 -6.76
CA LYS A 81 26.67 6.79 -7.87
C LYS A 81 26.23 5.39 -7.45
N ILE A 82 26.96 4.75 -6.54
CA ILE A 82 26.62 3.44 -6.01
C ILE A 82 25.37 3.53 -5.13
N SER A 83 25.33 4.46 -4.17
CA SER A 83 24.14 4.67 -3.32
C SER A 83 22.89 4.98 -4.14
N LEU A 84 23.00 5.84 -5.16
CA LEU A 84 21.86 6.17 -6.03
C LEU A 84 21.38 4.96 -6.85
N ARG A 85 22.27 4.03 -7.24
CA ARG A 85 21.89 2.79 -7.94
C ARG A 85 21.16 1.83 -7.01
N GLU A 86 21.65 1.66 -5.78
CA GLU A 86 20.97 0.87 -4.76
C GLU A 86 19.55 1.42 -4.51
N GLU A 87 19.46 2.73 -4.28
CA GLU A 87 18.20 3.42 -3.97
C GLU A 87 17.18 3.32 -5.11
N LEU A 88 17.64 3.43 -6.36
CA LEU A 88 16.81 3.22 -7.55
C LEU A 88 16.22 1.81 -7.58
N VAL A 89 17.06 0.80 -7.33
CA VAL A 89 16.64 -0.60 -7.36
C VAL A 89 15.66 -0.90 -6.22
N ARG A 90 15.93 -0.43 -5.00
CA ARG A 90 15.01 -0.57 -3.85
C ARG A 90 13.67 0.12 -4.09
N THR A 91 13.68 1.35 -4.60
CA THR A 91 12.46 2.10 -4.91
C THR A 91 11.65 1.40 -5.99
N SER A 92 12.31 0.84 -7.01
CA SER A 92 11.65 0.04 -8.05
C SER A 92 11.00 -1.22 -7.47
N ALA A 93 11.68 -1.91 -6.55
CA ALA A 93 11.14 -3.08 -5.85
C ALA A 93 9.89 -2.74 -5.02
N GLN A 94 9.93 -1.64 -4.25
CA GLN A 94 8.78 -1.18 -3.48
C GLN A 94 7.60 -0.80 -4.37
N THR A 95 7.87 -0.15 -5.51
CA THR A 95 6.83 0.24 -6.48
C THR A 95 6.16 -0.97 -7.11
N ALA A 96 6.94 -2.00 -7.45
CA ALA A 96 6.44 -3.28 -7.96
C ALA A 96 5.46 -3.95 -6.97
N LEU A 97 5.80 -3.96 -5.67
CA LEU A 97 4.93 -4.50 -4.63
C LEU A 97 3.62 -3.72 -4.49
N LEU A 98 3.70 -2.39 -4.39
CA LEU A 98 2.51 -1.55 -4.29
C LEU A 98 1.58 -1.72 -5.50
N GLN A 99 2.15 -1.76 -6.71
CA GLN A 99 1.39 -1.96 -7.93
C GLN A 99 0.66 -3.31 -7.96
N ALA A 100 1.31 -4.35 -7.44
CA ALA A 100 0.74 -5.68 -7.34
C ALA A 100 -0.44 -5.74 -6.37
N GLU A 101 -0.26 -5.18 -5.18
CA GLU A 101 -1.32 -5.11 -4.16
C GLU A 101 -2.53 -4.31 -4.64
N VAL A 102 -2.31 -3.17 -5.30
CA VAL A 102 -3.38 -2.35 -5.86
C VAL A 102 -4.13 -3.11 -6.96
N TYR A 103 -3.41 -3.75 -7.88
CA TYR A 103 -4.02 -4.51 -8.96
C TYR A 103 -4.91 -5.65 -8.44
N GLU A 104 -4.42 -6.45 -7.49
CA GLU A 104 -5.21 -7.55 -6.94
C GLU A 104 -6.46 -7.04 -6.21
N GLN A 105 -6.34 -5.93 -5.48
CA GLN A 105 -7.49 -5.31 -4.83
C GLN A 105 -8.51 -4.80 -5.85
N GLU A 106 -8.07 -4.13 -6.93
CA GLU A 106 -8.97 -3.68 -8.00
C GLU A 106 -9.73 -4.85 -8.66
N ILE A 107 -9.08 -6.00 -8.83
CA ILE A 107 -9.75 -7.21 -9.34
C ILE A 107 -10.79 -7.73 -8.35
N LYS A 108 -10.47 -7.78 -7.05
CA LYS A 108 -11.43 -8.18 -6.00
C LYS A 108 -12.65 -7.26 -5.99
N ASP A 109 -12.43 -5.95 -6.06
CA ASP A 109 -13.50 -4.96 -6.03
C ASP A 109 -14.38 -5.04 -7.28
N LYS A 110 -13.78 -5.23 -8.46
CA LYS A 110 -14.53 -5.43 -9.71
C LYS A 110 -15.37 -6.70 -9.68
N LEU A 111 -14.83 -7.82 -9.17
CA LEU A 111 -15.58 -9.06 -9.01
C LEU A 111 -16.75 -8.91 -8.03
N ALA A 112 -16.53 -8.24 -6.90
CA ALA A 112 -17.58 -7.96 -5.92
C ALA A 112 -18.68 -7.07 -6.50
N SER A 113 -18.30 -5.99 -7.19
CA SER A 113 -19.26 -5.10 -7.87
C SER A 113 -20.05 -5.81 -8.96
N ALA A 114 -19.39 -6.63 -9.79
CA ALA A 114 -20.07 -7.41 -10.82
C ALA A 114 -21.07 -8.40 -10.23
N LYS A 115 -20.68 -9.11 -9.15
CA LYS A 115 -21.57 -10.05 -8.46
C LYS A 115 -22.78 -9.33 -7.86
N SER A 116 -22.56 -8.18 -7.21
CA SER A 116 -23.64 -7.37 -6.62
C SER A 116 -24.64 -6.89 -7.68
N LYS A 117 -24.18 -6.51 -8.88
CA LYS A 117 -25.08 -6.15 -10.00
C LYS A 117 -25.91 -7.33 -10.50
N VAL A 118 -25.35 -8.54 -10.50
CA VAL A 118 -26.11 -9.76 -10.85
C VAL A 118 -27.19 -10.04 -9.80
N GLU A 119 -26.86 -9.90 -8.51
CA GLU A 119 -27.83 -10.03 -7.41
C GLU A 119 -28.96 -8.99 -7.52
N GLU A 120 -28.61 -7.74 -7.82
CA GLU A 120 -29.56 -6.65 -8.07
C GLU A 120 -30.50 -6.97 -9.23
N HIS A 121 -29.97 -7.35 -10.40
CA HIS A 121 -30.79 -7.70 -11.56
C HIS A 121 -31.70 -8.91 -11.33
N ILE A 122 -31.26 -9.92 -10.56
CA ILE A 122 -32.11 -11.03 -10.15
C ILE A 122 -33.28 -10.53 -9.30
N SER A 123 -33.01 -9.64 -8.34
CA SER A 123 -34.05 -9.06 -7.48
C SER A 123 -35.03 -8.19 -8.27
N GLU A 124 -34.52 -7.33 -9.16
CA GLU A 124 -35.33 -6.48 -10.04
C GLU A 124 -36.27 -7.31 -10.92
N LEU A 125 -35.75 -8.36 -11.56
CA LEU A 125 -36.54 -9.23 -12.42
C LEU A 125 -37.58 -10.05 -11.64
N SER A 126 -37.22 -10.54 -10.45
CA SER A 126 -38.17 -11.23 -9.57
C SER A 126 -39.32 -10.31 -9.14
N ASN A 127 -39.01 -9.08 -8.71
CA ASN A 127 -40.01 -8.08 -8.33
C ASN A 127 -40.92 -7.70 -9.53
N ALA A 128 -40.33 -7.56 -10.72
CA ALA A 128 -41.09 -7.29 -11.94
C ALA A 128 -42.04 -8.44 -12.29
N ALA A 129 -41.59 -9.70 -12.18
CA ALA A 129 -42.42 -10.86 -12.43
C ALA A 129 -43.63 -10.92 -11.46
N HIS A 130 -43.39 -10.71 -10.17
CA HIS A 130 -44.46 -10.62 -9.16
C HIS A 130 -45.44 -9.47 -9.43
N THR A 131 -44.96 -8.36 -9.97
CA THR A 131 -45.81 -7.21 -10.32
C THR A 131 -46.67 -7.47 -11.57
N LEU A 132 -46.13 -8.17 -12.56
CA LEU A 132 -46.79 -8.37 -13.87
C LEU A 132 -47.72 -9.59 -13.91
N ALA A 133 -47.46 -10.60 -13.08
CA ALA A 133 -48.15 -11.89 -13.11
C ALA A 133 -49.53 -11.86 -12.41
N HIS A 134 -50.43 -10.96 -12.83
CA HIS A 134 -51.75 -10.74 -12.21
C HIS A 134 -52.69 -11.97 -12.21
N ASN A 135 -52.43 -12.95 -13.08
CA ASN A 135 -53.26 -14.14 -13.24
C ASN A 135 -52.63 -15.41 -12.64
N LEU A 136 -51.44 -15.29 -12.05
CA LEU A 136 -50.74 -16.40 -11.42
C LEU A 136 -50.79 -16.22 -9.90
N SER A 137 -50.90 -17.33 -9.19
CA SER A 137 -50.64 -17.34 -7.76
C SER A 137 -49.15 -17.08 -7.48
N SER A 138 -48.84 -16.61 -6.26
CA SER A 138 -47.44 -16.43 -5.84
C SER A 138 -46.60 -17.70 -5.98
N GLY A 139 -47.19 -18.89 -5.79
CA GLY A 139 -46.48 -20.16 -5.96
C GLY A 139 -46.11 -20.44 -7.42
N GLU A 140 -47.02 -20.18 -8.36
CA GLU A 140 -46.75 -20.34 -9.79
C GLU A 140 -45.69 -19.35 -10.29
N VAL A 141 -45.65 -18.13 -9.74
CA VAL A 141 -44.58 -17.16 -10.04
C VAL A 141 -43.23 -17.65 -9.51
N GLU A 142 -43.16 -18.17 -8.29
CA GLU A 142 -41.93 -18.76 -7.74
C GLU A 142 -41.46 -19.98 -8.54
N ASP A 143 -42.38 -20.84 -8.99
CA ASP A 143 -42.05 -21.98 -9.85
C ASP A 143 -41.42 -21.52 -11.17
N LEU A 144 -41.96 -20.47 -11.79
CA LEU A 144 -41.38 -19.85 -13.00
C LEU A 144 -40.01 -19.22 -12.75
N LEU A 145 -39.80 -18.63 -11.57
CA LEU A 145 -38.55 -17.97 -11.18
C LEU A 145 -37.51 -18.93 -10.57
N SER A 146 -37.83 -20.22 -10.42
CA SER A 146 -36.94 -21.23 -9.80
C SER A 146 -35.56 -21.34 -10.46
N GLU A 147 -35.46 -20.98 -11.73
CA GLU A 147 -34.21 -20.94 -12.49
C GLU A 147 -33.45 -19.61 -12.33
N LEU A 148 -34.12 -18.53 -11.90
CA LEU A 148 -33.53 -17.21 -11.68
C LEU A 148 -32.80 -17.13 -10.35
N THR A 149 -31.66 -17.83 -10.27
CA THR A 149 -30.83 -17.88 -9.08
C THR A 149 -29.41 -17.40 -9.36
N LEU A 150 -28.74 -16.89 -8.33
CA LEU A 150 -27.38 -16.40 -8.46
C LEU A 150 -26.42 -17.48 -8.92
N SER A 151 -26.58 -18.73 -8.47
CA SER A 151 -25.70 -19.85 -8.86
C SER A 151 -25.78 -20.18 -10.35
N LYS A 152 -26.90 -19.88 -11.02
CA LYS A 152 -27.09 -20.06 -12.46
C LYS A 152 -26.63 -18.84 -13.27
N ALA A 153 -26.84 -17.63 -12.74
CA ALA A 153 -26.48 -16.38 -13.40
C ALA A 153 -25.00 -15.99 -13.23
N TRP A 154 -24.36 -16.39 -12.13
CA TRP A 154 -22.98 -16.06 -11.79
C TRP A 154 -22.04 -17.24 -12.06
N ASN A 155 -21.09 -17.04 -12.98
CA ASN A 155 -20.04 -18.02 -13.22
C ASN A 155 -18.94 -17.95 -12.14
N GLY A 156 -19.17 -18.66 -11.04
CA GLY A 156 -18.22 -18.76 -9.93
C GLY A 156 -16.85 -19.32 -10.34
N GLY A 157 -16.79 -20.20 -11.34
CA GLY A 157 -15.55 -20.76 -11.86
C GLY A 157 -14.68 -19.70 -12.55
N THR A 158 -15.28 -18.88 -13.42
CA THR A 158 -14.58 -17.77 -14.08
C THR A 158 -14.13 -16.72 -13.05
N ALA A 159 -14.97 -16.40 -12.06
CA ALA A 159 -14.60 -15.48 -10.99
C ALA A 159 -13.40 -15.98 -10.18
N ALA A 160 -13.41 -17.26 -9.79
CA ALA A 160 -12.30 -17.89 -9.07
C ALA A 160 -11.01 -17.93 -9.92
N SER A 161 -11.11 -18.27 -11.20
CA SER A 161 -9.96 -18.27 -12.12
C SER A 161 -9.37 -16.87 -12.34
N THR A 162 -10.23 -15.85 -12.42
CA THR A 162 -9.82 -14.45 -12.52
C THR A 162 -9.08 -14.00 -11.26
N LEU A 163 -9.60 -14.33 -10.08
CA LEU A 163 -8.95 -14.04 -8.80
C LEU A 163 -7.60 -14.77 -8.67
N ALA A 164 -7.55 -16.06 -9.03
CA ALA A 164 -6.32 -16.84 -9.02
C ALA A 164 -5.25 -16.25 -9.95
N SER A 165 -5.66 -15.76 -11.13
CA SER A 165 -4.75 -15.08 -12.06
C SER A 165 -4.19 -13.78 -11.47
N ALA A 166 -5.02 -13.02 -10.74
CA ALA A 166 -4.57 -11.81 -10.05
C ALA A 166 -3.59 -12.12 -8.91
N SER A 167 -3.88 -13.11 -8.07
CA SER A 167 -2.96 -13.54 -7.01
C SER A 167 -1.66 -14.11 -7.59
N ALA A 168 -1.70 -14.84 -8.69
CA ALA A 168 -0.51 -15.34 -9.37
C ALA A 168 0.38 -14.19 -9.90
N TYR A 169 -0.24 -13.12 -10.42
CA TYR A 169 0.48 -11.90 -10.76
C TYR A 169 1.13 -11.26 -9.53
N THR A 170 0.41 -11.14 -8.41
CA THR A 170 0.97 -10.61 -7.15
C THR A 170 2.17 -11.41 -6.67
N THR A 171 2.10 -12.74 -6.72
CA THR A 171 3.21 -13.63 -6.37
C THR A 171 4.44 -13.36 -7.23
N LYS A 172 4.27 -13.28 -8.56
CA LYS A 172 5.36 -12.97 -9.49
C LYS A 172 5.99 -11.61 -9.22
N MET A 173 5.17 -10.58 -8.98
CA MET A 173 5.69 -9.24 -8.65
C MET A 173 6.44 -9.22 -7.32
N THR A 174 6.00 -10.02 -6.34
CA THR A 174 6.68 -10.20 -5.06
C THR A 174 8.04 -10.87 -5.25
N GLU A 175 8.13 -11.91 -6.08
CA GLU A 175 9.40 -12.56 -6.44
C GLU A 175 10.35 -11.59 -7.15
N ILE A 176 9.85 -10.81 -8.10
CA ILE A 176 10.61 -9.77 -8.80
C ILE A 176 11.16 -8.75 -7.81
N ALA A 177 10.32 -8.22 -6.92
CA ALA A 177 10.75 -7.28 -5.90
C ALA A 177 11.79 -7.88 -4.94
N GLY A 178 11.63 -9.15 -4.56
CA GLY A 178 12.63 -9.88 -3.78
C GLY A 178 13.97 -9.99 -4.50
N ASN A 179 13.97 -10.27 -5.79
CA ASN A 179 15.18 -10.33 -6.61
C ASN A 179 15.83 -8.95 -6.79
N LEU A 180 15.04 -7.88 -6.95
CA LEU A 180 15.55 -6.51 -6.99
C LEU A 180 16.20 -6.12 -5.67
N ASN A 181 15.59 -6.44 -4.52
CA ASN A 181 16.21 -6.18 -3.22
C ASN A 181 17.55 -6.91 -3.05
N LYS A 182 17.63 -8.19 -3.44
CA LYS A 182 18.92 -8.92 -3.48
C LYS A 182 19.94 -8.25 -4.40
N ALA A 183 19.51 -7.73 -5.55
CA ALA A 183 20.40 -7.00 -6.44
C ALA A 183 20.91 -5.69 -5.81
N ALA A 184 20.05 -4.97 -5.08
CA ALA A 184 20.45 -3.79 -4.32
C ALA A 184 21.48 -4.13 -3.24
N ASP A 185 21.25 -5.20 -2.46
CA ASP A 185 22.20 -5.66 -1.45
C ASP A 185 23.56 -6.05 -2.08
N ASN A 186 23.53 -6.70 -3.25
CA ASN A 186 24.74 -7.07 -3.99
C ASN A 186 25.52 -5.84 -4.51
N ILE A 187 24.84 -4.77 -4.92
CA ILE A 187 25.50 -3.51 -5.32
C ILE A 187 26.33 -2.97 -4.16
N VAL A 188 25.76 -2.90 -2.96
CA VAL A 188 26.44 -2.42 -1.75
C VAL A 188 27.59 -3.35 -1.37
N ALA A 189 27.38 -4.66 -1.41
CA ALA A 189 28.39 -5.64 -1.03
C ALA A 189 29.61 -5.64 -1.96
N ILE A 190 29.42 -5.49 -3.27
CA ILE A 190 30.51 -5.41 -4.25
C ILE A 190 31.34 -4.15 -4.03
N ASP A 191 30.68 -3.02 -3.78
CA ASP A 191 31.35 -1.74 -3.51
C ASP A 191 32.24 -1.81 -2.28
N GLN A 192 31.72 -2.34 -1.16
CA GLN A 192 32.49 -2.55 0.06
C GLN A 192 33.72 -3.44 -0.13
N LYS A 193 33.60 -4.52 -0.93
CA LYS A 193 34.74 -5.37 -1.28
C LYS A 193 35.78 -4.63 -2.12
N GLY A 194 35.34 -3.77 -3.04
CA GLY A 194 36.20 -2.91 -3.84
C GLY A 194 37.03 -1.97 -2.96
N VAL A 195 36.41 -1.31 -1.98
CA VAL A 195 37.10 -0.44 -1.02
C VAL A 195 38.22 -1.19 -0.28
N GLN A 196 37.96 -2.42 0.18
CA GLN A 196 38.95 -3.22 0.93
C GLN A 196 40.24 -3.51 0.15
N ILE A 197 40.18 -3.58 -1.19
CA ILE A 197 41.34 -3.80 -2.06
C ILE A 197 42.30 -2.59 -1.99
N PHE A 198 41.77 -1.38 -1.76
CA PHE A 198 42.55 -0.15 -1.75
C PHE A 198 42.96 0.29 -0.34
N THR A 199 42.29 -0.19 0.71
CA THR A 199 42.63 0.14 2.11
C THR A 199 43.65 -0.79 2.74
N ASN A 200 43.92 -1.97 2.16
CA ASN A 200 44.92 -2.93 2.66
C ASN A 200 46.33 -2.71 2.06
N LYS A 201 46.72 -1.46 1.80
CA LYS A 201 48.09 -1.06 1.41
C LYS A 201 48.78 -0.34 2.56
#